data_AF-A0A972K008-F1
#
_entry.id   AF-A0A972K008-F1
#
_cell.length_a   1.000
_cell.length_b   1.000
_cell.length_c   1.000
_cell.angle_alpha   90.00
_cell.angle_beta   90.00
_cell.angle_gamma   90.00
#
_symmetry.space_group_name_H-M   'P 1'
#
loop_
_entity.id
_entity.type
_entity.pdbx_description
1 polymer ?
#
loop_
_entity_poly.entity_id
_entity_poly.type
_entity_poly.pdbx_seq_one_letter_code
_entity_poly.pdbx_strand_id
1 'polypeptide(L)' 'MNLVVNQNIVIHQLKVNYVTNSSVLQIGTAGLIKPLSNLYNSGGNKEPAAEIHASSSVISLVPLPNPT' A
#
# COMPACT_ATOMS: atom_id res chain seq x y z
N MET A 1 -23.35 26.36 12.98
CA MET A 1 -22.29 27.34 12.65
C MET A 1 -22.32 27.55 11.14
N ASN A 2 -22.45 28.79 10.66
CA ASN A 2 -22.38 29.09 9.23
C ASN A 2 -20.95 29.54 8.91
N LEU A 3 -20.21 28.69 8.19
CA LEU A 3 -18.85 28.99 7.73
C LEU A 3 -18.88 29.07 6.21
N VAL A 4 -18.63 30.27 5.67
CA VAL A 4 -18.52 30.50 4.22
C VAL A 4 -17.05 30.58 3.87
N VAL A 5 -16.57 29.68 3.02
CA VAL A 5 -15.17 29.61 2.62
C VAL A 5 -15.08 29.76 1.11
N ASN A 6 -14.49 30.87 0.67
CA ASN A 6 -14.15 31.10 -0.73
C ASN A 6 -12.67 30.74 -0.93
N GLN A 7 -12.37 29.81 -1.84
CA GLN A 7 -11.00 29.43 -2.16
C GLN A 7 -10.81 29.45 -3.67
N ASN A 8 -9.73 30.08 -4.11
CA ASN A 8 -9.23 29.96 -5.46
C ASN A 8 -7.86 29.27 -5.39
N ILE A 9 -7.79 28.03 -5.86
CA ILE A 9 -6.57 27.21 -5.79
C ILE A 9 -6.19 26.84 -7.22
N VAL A 10 -5.06 27.36 -7.69
CA VAL A 10 -4.52 27.05 -9.02
C VAL A 10 -3.27 26.20 -8.85
N ILE A 11 -3.34 24.96 -9.33
CA ILE A 11 -2.26 23.98 -9.23
C ILE A 11 -1.83 23.63 -10.64
N HIS A 12 -0.62 24.03 -11.02
CA HIS A 12 -0.07 23.75 -12.35
C HIS A 12 0.44 22.32 -12.49
N GLN A 13 0.96 21.75 -11.40
CA GLN A 13 1.31 20.34 -11.34
C GLN A 13 1.29 19.88 -9.88
N LEU A 14 0.75 18.70 -9.63
CA LEU A 14 0.84 18.03 -8.34
C LEU A 14 1.12 16.55 -8.60
N LYS A 15 2.25 16.07 -8.05
CA LYS A 15 2.69 14.69 -8.22
C LYS A 15 2.80 14.04 -6.86
N VAL A 16 2.06 12.94 -6.68
CA VAL A 16 2.14 12.08 -5.50
C VAL A 16 2.79 10.77 -5.94
N ASN A 17 3.98 10.47 -5.43
CA ASN A 17 4.75 9.30 -5.85
C ASN A 17 4.27 8.00 -5.19
N TYR A 18 3.93 8.05 -3.91
CA TYR A 18 3.41 6.91 -3.16
C TYR A 18 2.55 7.41 -2.01
N VAL A 19 1.52 6.64 -1.67
CA VAL A 19 0.68 6.85 -0.48
C VAL A 19 0.64 5.54 0.31
N THR A 20 0.77 5.63 1.62
CA THR A 20 0.66 4.49 2.54
C THR A 20 -0.77 4.37 3.09
N ASN A 21 -1.05 3.28 3.81
CA ASN A 21 -2.35 3.08 4.45
C ASN A 21 -2.74 4.26 5.34
N SER A 22 -3.98 4.73 5.16
CA SER A 22 -4.56 5.94 5.79
C SER A 22 -3.81 7.25 5.55
N SER A 23 -3.22 7.39 4.37
CA SER A 23 -2.83 8.71 3.88
C SER A 23 -4.07 9.49 3.48
N VAL A 24 -4.18 10.74 3.94
CA VAL A 24 -5.14 11.71 3.42
C VAL A 24 -4.34 12.88 2.86
N LEU A 25 -4.51 13.12 1.56
CA LEU A 25 -4.00 14.32 0.92
C LEU A 25 -5.18 15.24 0.63
N GLN A 26 -5.23 16.34 1.36
CA GLN A 26 -6.30 17.31 1.21
C GLN A 26 -5.78 18.64 0.65
N ILE A 27 -6.50 19.15 -0.35
CA ILE A 27 -6.28 20.48 -0.92
C ILE A 27 -7.55 21.30 -0.79
N GLY A 28 -7.42 22.48 -0.20
CA GLY A 28 -8.54 23.32 0.20
C GLY A 28 -9.09 22.93 1.58
N THR A 29 -10.14 23.62 2.01
CA THR A 29 -10.69 23.54 3.36
C THR A 29 -11.16 22.15 3.77
N ALA A 30 -10.64 21.69 4.90
CA ALA A 30 -11.01 20.45 5.57
C ALA A 30 -11.92 20.71 6.76
N GLY A 31 -12.87 19.79 6.97
CA GLY A 31 -13.47 19.59 8.28
C GLY A 31 -12.58 18.69 9.14
N LEU A 32 -13.21 17.87 9.99
CA LEU A 32 -12.51 16.87 10.77
C LEU A 32 -12.16 15.65 9.89
N ILE A 33 -10.87 15.40 9.69
CA ILE A 33 -10.37 14.20 9.01
C ILE A 33 -9.94 13.20 10.09
N LYS A 34 -10.50 11.99 10.08
CA LYS A 34 -10.07 10.87 10.95
C LYS A 34 -9.51 9.74 10.09
N PRO A 35 -8.24 9.82 9.64
CA PRO A 35 -7.62 8.71 8.92
C PRO A 35 -7.39 7.54 9.88
N LEU A 36 -8.01 6.39 9.61
CA LEU A 36 -7.92 5.20 10.45
C LEU A 36 -7.26 4.05 9.69
N SER A 37 -6.06 3.68 10.12
CA SER A 37 -5.32 2.53 9.58
C SER A 37 -5.43 1.36 10.55
N ASN A 38 -6.39 0.48 10.32
CA ASN A 38 -6.42 -0.81 11.00
C ASN A 38 -5.62 -1.83 10.18
N LEU A 39 -4.33 -1.94 10.48
CA LEU A 39 -3.45 -2.95 9.87
C LEU A 39 -3.73 -4.31 10.53
N TYR A 40 -4.75 -5.01 10.03
CA TYR A 40 -4.97 -6.41 10.40
C TYR A 40 -4.05 -7.29 9.54
N ASN A 41 -2.98 -7.81 10.15
CA ASN A 41 -2.23 -8.92 9.59
C ASN A 41 -3.09 -10.20 9.73
N SER A 42 -4.09 -10.36 8.86
CA SER A 42 -4.92 -11.58 8.80
C SER A 42 -4.17 -12.79 8.24
N GLY A 43 -2.89 -12.64 7.89
CA GLY A 43 -2.03 -13.69 7.36
C GLY A 43 -1.48 -14.69 8.38
N GLY A 44 -1.87 -14.66 9.66
CA GLY A 44 -1.51 -15.70 10.65
C GLY A 44 -0.03 -15.83 11.00
N ASN A 45 0.87 -15.10 10.34
CA ASN A 45 2.31 -15.18 10.54
C ASN A 45 2.73 -14.29 11.71
N LYS A 46 2.65 -14.85 12.93
CA LYS A 46 3.14 -14.23 14.17
C LYS A 46 4.65 -14.36 14.36
N GLU A 47 5.28 -15.23 13.58
CA GLU A 47 6.70 -15.52 13.66
C GLU A 47 7.41 -14.96 12.41
N PRO A 48 8.70 -14.62 12.49
CA PRO A 48 9.51 -14.35 11.32
C PRO A 48 9.31 -15.47 10.31
N ALA A 49 9.20 -15.14 9.01
CA ALA A 49 9.17 -16.16 7.97
C ALA A 49 10.38 -17.07 8.19
N ALA A 50 10.14 -18.39 8.27
CA ALA A 50 11.18 -19.36 8.51
C ALA A 50 12.34 -19.09 7.54
N GLU A 51 13.57 -19.01 8.06
CA GLU A 51 14.75 -18.96 7.20
C GLU A 51 14.64 -20.11 6.20
N ILE A 52 14.95 -19.83 4.95
CA ILE A 52 15.07 -20.86 3.93
C ILE A 52 16.24 -21.72 4.37
N HIS A 53 15.97 -22.74 5.18
CA HIS A 53 16.88 -23.85 5.31
C HIS A 53 17.04 -24.38 3.90
N ALA A 54 18.29 -24.47 3.44
CA ALA A 54 18.64 -25.29 2.29
C ALA A 54 18.38 -26.78 2.63
N SER A 55 17.16 -27.12 3.05
CA SER A 55 16.66 -28.46 2.91
C SER A 55 16.46 -28.62 1.41
N SER A 56 17.05 -29.70 0.92
CA SER A 56 16.92 -30.23 -0.43
C SER A 56 15.44 -30.42 -0.80
N SER A 57 14.72 -29.33 -1.03
CA SER A 57 13.53 -29.34 -1.84
C SER A 57 14.04 -29.80 -3.18
N VAL A 58 13.80 -31.08 -3.46
CA VAL A 58 13.95 -31.69 -4.76
C VAL A 58 13.18 -30.76 -5.67
N ILE A 59 13.91 -29.88 -6.33
CA ILE A 59 13.35 -28.95 -7.28
C ILE A 59 12.81 -29.90 -8.34
N SER A 60 11.49 -30.10 -8.36
CA SER A 60 10.85 -30.89 -9.40
C SER A 60 10.92 -30.05 -10.67
N LEU A 61 12.12 -30.00 -11.28
CA LEU A 61 12.31 -29.45 -12.60
C LEU A 61 11.67 -30.47 -13.54
N VAL A 62 10.40 -30.26 -13.85
CA VAL A 62 9.80 -30.84 -15.05
C VAL A 62 10.62 -30.29 -16.22
N PRO A 63 11.30 -31.15 -17.00
CA PRO A 63 12.07 -30.68 -18.15
C PRO A 63 11.12 -30.03 -19.15
N LEU A 64 11.47 -28.84 -19.65
CA LEU A 64 10.75 -28.26 -20.77
C LEU A 64 10.93 -29.16 -22.01
N PRO A 65 9.87 -29.42 -22.80
CA PRO A 65 10.01 -30.16 -24.04
C PRO A 65 10.94 -29.39 -24.99
N ASN A 66 11.78 -30.15 -25.71
CA ASN A 66 12.74 -29.58 -26.65
C ASN A 66 12.00 -28.77 -27.72
N PRO A 67 12.50 -27.59 -28.10
CA PRO A 67 11.90 -26.82 -29.18
C PRO A 67 12.02 -27.61 -30.49
N THR A 68 10.88 -27.90 -31.12
CA THR A 68 10.79 -28.32 -32.53
C THR A 68 10.86 -27.11 -33.45
#